data_AF-A0A948Q6M8-F1
#
_entry.id   AF-A0A948Q6M8-F1
#
_cell.length_a   1.000
_cell.length_b   1.000
_cell.length_c   1.000
_cell.angle_alpha   90.00
_cell.angle_beta   90.00
_cell.angle_gamma   90.00
#
_symmetry.space_group_name_H-M   'P 1'
#
loop_
_entity.id
_entity.type
_entity.pdbx_description
1 polymer ?
#
loop_
_entity_poly.entity_id
_entity_poly.type
_entity_poly.pdbx_seq_one_letter_code
_entity_poly.pdbx_strand_id
1 'polypeptide(L)'
;MAKKTRSQPTPSEPIGPIFTQLAGGQFYDAHLDPGERIHLEREPDNPHDRNAIRVDDHAFRPAGHLPRRVADWLAPLIDAGKVQAEGSVNGVDRTKQPSRTYLKVDLNLHPKGEGIMKMQADPVGSAAAMHQAVLQVWNLMKDWTDPDAARSVGLQLIGLSTVHLAPETRMLLALIRSRGRALEAAAGERAAEQVRSWMDQVRLGDAVHHEGVTLWPLHGAAVVDEPSYLLLQDALAGNLAEVSEVSEQGHVPELVVENRADRPVLIPAGEILVGAKQDRTVNATLMVAAQSDRIIGVSCVEQGRWAFSSRRFTAGRYSTPSVRSKIVSSMSASRMHGGRAHSDQGAVWSEVASFVQETGAQSRTGSLSHAFEAADEKIKEYRGALPLPDDAAGVLVAAGGRILGADLFDHPATLKALWPRLSEGYFLEAVAGRGRRVREPDEPPRGTETAGAAAEAFLRDLAAGVKVVEGAEGPGLQLEIDGDWCSGAGLWFAGRACHVAGFGKAERMLWT
;
A
#
# COMPACT_ATOMS: atom_id res chain seq x y z
N MET A 1 66.85 -3.62 8.74
CA MET A 1 65.56 -3.84 8.05
C MET A 1 64.43 -3.35 8.96
N ALA A 2 63.86 -2.18 8.67
CA ALA A 2 62.76 -1.63 9.46
C ALA A 2 61.44 -2.31 9.05
N LYS A 3 60.73 -2.89 10.02
CA LYS A 3 59.38 -3.42 9.85
C LYS A 3 58.45 -2.27 9.44
N LYS A 4 57.88 -2.33 8.24
CA LYS A 4 56.77 -1.46 7.83
C LYS A 4 55.59 -1.73 8.77
N THR A 5 55.32 -0.78 9.65
CA THR A 5 54.06 -0.68 10.39
C THR A 5 52.92 -0.62 9.37
N ARG A 6 51.98 -1.58 9.45
CA ARG A 6 50.70 -1.54 8.72
C ARG A 6 50.01 -0.23 9.14
N SER A 7 49.91 0.73 8.23
CA SER A 7 49.16 1.97 8.47
C SER A 7 47.71 1.61 8.80
N GLN A 8 47.16 2.17 9.87
CA GLN A 8 45.73 2.10 10.11
C GLN A 8 45.01 2.67 8.87
N PRO A 9 43.95 2.01 8.36
CA PRO A 9 43.19 2.54 7.23
C PRO A 9 42.60 3.89 7.64
N THR A 10 42.80 4.91 6.80
CA THR A 10 42.22 6.24 7.00
C THR A 10 40.69 6.11 6.98
N PRO A 11 39.97 6.68 7.97
CA PRO A 11 38.52 6.53 8.03
C PRO A 11 37.85 7.17 6.81
N SER A 12 36.95 6.42 6.18
CA SER A 12 36.08 6.91 5.12
C SER A 12 34.81 7.55 5.72
N GLU A 13 34.31 8.61 5.11
CA GLU A 13 33.13 9.34 5.58
C GLU A 13 31.87 8.81 4.89
N PRO A 14 30.79 8.47 5.61
CA PRO A 14 29.55 8.01 5.00
C PRO A 14 28.89 9.14 4.20
N ILE A 15 28.61 8.90 2.91
CA ILE A 15 27.90 9.86 2.04
C ILE A 15 26.44 9.46 1.78
N GLY A 16 26.10 8.19 2.02
CA GLY A 16 24.73 7.69 2.04
C GLY A 16 24.54 6.44 1.18
N PRO A 17 23.37 5.79 1.29
CA PRO A 17 23.08 4.59 0.54
C PRO A 17 22.55 4.87 -0.85
N ILE A 18 22.70 3.90 -1.75
CA ILE A 18 21.88 3.75 -2.93
C ILE A 18 21.13 2.41 -2.87
N PHE A 19 19.98 2.35 -3.55
CA PHE A 19 19.18 1.12 -3.64
C PHE A 19 19.13 0.64 -5.08
N THR A 20 19.42 -0.64 -5.29
CA THR A 20 19.44 -1.30 -6.59
C THR A 20 18.87 -2.72 -6.50
N GLN A 21 18.81 -3.42 -7.62
CA GLN A 21 18.39 -4.83 -7.70
C GLN A 21 19.61 -5.69 -8.00
N LEU A 22 19.65 -6.92 -7.51
CA LEU A 22 20.61 -7.94 -7.96
C LEU A 22 20.34 -8.32 -9.41
N ALA A 23 21.38 -8.42 -10.23
CA ALA A 23 21.30 -8.88 -11.61
C ALA A 23 21.94 -10.27 -11.76
N GLY A 24 21.38 -11.10 -12.65
CA GLY A 24 21.96 -12.39 -13.01
C GLY A 24 21.90 -13.46 -11.92
N GLY A 25 21.10 -13.28 -10.86
CA GLY A 25 21.00 -14.24 -9.76
C GLY A 25 20.56 -15.63 -10.19
N GLN A 26 19.82 -15.76 -11.30
CA GLN A 26 19.42 -17.04 -11.87
C GLN A 26 20.57 -17.92 -12.37
N PHE A 27 21.79 -17.37 -12.47
CA PHE A 27 22.99 -18.11 -12.88
C PHE A 27 23.81 -18.61 -11.69
N TYR A 28 23.30 -18.44 -10.47
CA TYR A 28 24.01 -18.74 -9.22
C TYR A 28 23.11 -19.50 -8.24
N ASP A 29 23.73 -20.36 -7.43
CA ASP A 29 23.01 -21.18 -6.43
C ASP A 29 22.89 -20.50 -5.06
N ALA A 30 23.64 -19.42 -4.82
CA ALA A 30 23.62 -18.72 -3.53
C ALA A 30 22.29 -17.97 -3.35
N HIS A 31 21.66 -18.20 -2.21
CA HIS A 31 20.41 -17.56 -1.81
C HIS A 31 20.74 -16.46 -0.82
N LEU A 32 20.11 -15.30 -1.01
CA LEU A 32 20.30 -14.12 -0.17
C LEU A 32 19.02 -13.87 0.63
N ASP A 33 19.15 -13.63 1.93
CA ASP A 33 18.02 -13.34 2.81
C ASP A 33 17.95 -11.86 3.22
N PRO A 34 16.75 -11.30 3.46
CA PRO A 34 16.61 -9.91 3.90
C PRO A 34 17.45 -9.60 5.15
N GLY A 35 18.15 -8.46 5.13
CA GLY A 35 19.04 -8.02 6.21
C GLY A 35 20.46 -8.62 6.17
N GLU A 36 20.72 -9.61 5.31
CA GLU A 36 22.04 -10.22 5.16
C GLU A 36 23.06 -9.21 4.61
N ARG A 37 24.29 -9.24 5.14
CA ARG A 37 25.43 -8.49 4.57
C ARG A 37 25.98 -9.23 3.36
N ILE A 38 26.33 -8.49 2.32
CA ILE A 38 26.91 -9.03 1.09
C ILE A 38 28.30 -8.45 0.85
N HIS A 39 29.12 -9.20 0.11
CA HIS A 39 30.42 -8.73 -0.37
C HIS A 39 30.31 -8.25 -1.82
N LEU A 40 30.97 -7.14 -2.12
CA LEU A 40 31.05 -6.57 -3.46
C LEU A 40 32.48 -6.74 -3.98
N GLU A 41 32.68 -7.56 -5.00
CA GLU A 41 33.99 -7.86 -5.56
C GLU A 41 34.14 -7.31 -6.99
N ARG A 42 35.23 -6.59 -7.26
CA ARG A 42 35.52 -6.07 -8.60
C ARG A 42 36.03 -7.18 -9.51
N GLU A 43 35.45 -7.30 -10.70
CA GLU A 43 35.93 -8.18 -11.76
C GLU A 43 36.33 -7.37 -13.02
N PRO A 44 37.51 -6.73 -13.02
CA PRO A 44 37.95 -5.92 -14.15
C PRO A 44 38.18 -6.75 -15.43
N ASP A 45 38.50 -8.05 -15.28
CA ASP A 45 38.75 -8.99 -16.37
C ASP A 45 37.50 -9.75 -16.83
N ASN A 46 36.31 -9.35 -16.35
CA ASN A 46 35.05 -9.99 -16.74
C ASN A 46 34.83 -9.83 -18.27
N PRO A 47 34.53 -10.91 -19.01
CA PRO A 47 34.48 -10.90 -20.47
C PRO A 47 33.29 -10.11 -21.04
N HIS A 48 32.26 -9.85 -20.23
CA HIS A 48 31.04 -9.15 -20.67
C HIS A 48 31.02 -7.67 -20.27
N ASP A 49 31.62 -7.34 -19.13
CA ASP A 49 31.63 -5.97 -18.60
C ASP A 49 32.85 -5.73 -17.71
N ARG A 50 33.84 -4.96 -18.19
CA ARG A 50 35.02 -4.58 -17.39
C ARG A 50 34.69 -3.82 -16.09
N ASN A 51 33.49 -3.24 -16.02
CA ASN A 51 33.00 -2.54 -14.84
C ASN A 51 32.24 -3.48 -13.88
N ALA A 52 32.21 -4.80 -14.14
CA ALA A 52 31.46 -5.77 -13.35
C ALA A 52 31.83 -5.75 -11.87
N ILE A 53 30.81 -5.73 -11.02
CA ILE A 53 30.93 -5.89 -9.59
C ILE A 53 30.09 -7.11 -9.22
N ARG A 54 30.76 -8.20 -8.85
CA ARG A 54 30.13 -9.42 -8.38
C ARG A 54 29.59 -9.21 -6.96
N VAL A 55 28.44 -9.82 -6.70
CA VAL A 55 27.79 -9.81 -5.40
C VAL A 55 27.91 -11.22 -4.83
N ASP A 56 28.55 -11.32 -3.67
CA ASP A 56 28.72 -12.57 -2.94
C ASP A 56 27.94 -12.52 -1.62
N ASP A 57 27.47 -13.66 -1.15
CA ASP A 57 26.82 -13.79 0.17
C ASP A 57 27.82 -13.64 1.33
N HIS A 58 27.36 -13.75 2.58
CA HIS A 58 28.24 -13.65 3.76
C HIS A 58 29.37 -14.70 3.83
N ALA A 59 29.27 -15.76 3.02
CA ALA A 59 30.25 -16.84 2.92
C ALA A 59 31.13 -16.72 1.66
N PHE A 60 31.12 -15.57 0.98
CA PHE A 60 31.85 -15.31 -0.27
C PHE A 60 31.45 -16.23 -1.43
N ARG A 61 30.22 -16.74 -1.43
CA ARG A 61 29.68 -17.50 -2.56
C ARG A 61 29.01 -16.54 -3.54
N PRO A 62 29.32 -16.61 -4.85
CA PRO A 62 28.68 -15.77 -5.85
C PRO A 62 27.16 -15.93 -5.87
N ALA A 63 26.45 -14.82 -5.79
CA ALA A 63 24.99 -14.74 -5.83
C ALA A 63 24.48 -13.96 -7.04
N GLY A 64 25.33 -13.18 -7.71
CA GLY A 64 24.97 -12.38 -8.88
C GLY A 64 25.91 -11.20 -9.09
N HIS A 65 25.40 -10.14 -9.69
CA HIS A 65 26.15 -8.91 -9.96
C HIS A 65 25.34 -7.67 -9.65
N LEU A 66 26.02 -6.54 -9.44
CA LEU A 66 25.39 -5.23 -9.55
C LEU A 66 24.98 -4.99 -11.02
N PRO A 67 23.79 -4.41 -11.27
CA PRO A 67 23.37 -4.09 -12.62
C PRO A 67 24.37 -3.15 -13.30
N ARG A 68 24.60 -3.35 -14.60
CA ARG A 68 25.51 -2.51 -15.40
C ARG A 68 25.27 -1.01 -15.23
N ARG A 69 24.01 -0.57 -15.11
CA ARG A 69 23.65 0.85 -14.87
C ARG A 69 24.23 1.44 -13.56
N VAL A 70 24.56 0.60 -12.58
CA VAL A 70 25.21 0.98 -11.32
C VAL A 70 26.71 0.76 -11.42
N ALA A 71 27.11 -0.43 -11.87
CA ALA A 71 28.50 -0.83 -11.96
C ALA A 71 29.32 0.12 -12.85
N ASP A 72 28.74 0.62 -13.94
CA ASP A 72 29.37 1.51 -14.92
C ASP A 72 29.93 2.82 -14.34
N TRP A 73 29.33 3.35 -13.27
CA TRP A 73 29.84 4.54 -12.57
C TRP A 73 30.46 4.21 -11.22
N LEU A 74 30.06 3.12 -10.56
CA LEU A 74 30.61 2.78 -9.25
C LEU A 74 32.01 2.16 -9.37
N ALA A 75 32.23 1.27 -10.34
CA ALA A 75 33.51 0.59 -10.52
C ALA A 75 34.69 1.56 -10.74
N PRO A 76 34.61 2.58 -11.62
CA PRO A 76 35.70 3.55 -11.78
C PRO A 76 36.04 4.32 -10.49
N LEU A 77 35.06 4.57 -9.62
CA LEU A 77 35.26 5.27 -8.35
C LEU A 77 35.93 4.37 -7.30
N ILE A 78 35.57 3.08 -7.29
CA ILE A 78 36.22 2.06 -6.46
C ILE A 78 37.66 1.83 -6.92
N ASP A 79 37.88 1.64 -8.23
CA ASP A 79 39.21 1.37 -8.81
C ASP A 79 40.17 2.53 -8.57
N ALA A 80 39.67 3.78 -8.59
CA ALA A 80 40.44 4.97 -8.25
C ALA A 80 40.68 5.13 -6.72
N GLY A 81 40.07 4.29 -5.88
CA GLY A 81 40.13 4.38 -4.43
C GLY A 81 39.49 5.65 -3.86
N LYS A 82 38.52 6.23 -4.59
CA LYS A 82 37.78 7.43 -4.18
C LYS A 82 36.56 7.09 -3.32
N VAL A 83 35.92 5.96 -3.59
CA VAL A 83 34.69 5.52 -2.92
C VAL A 83 34.85 4.07 -2.46
N GLN A 84 34.35 3.78 -1.27
CA GLN A 84 34.14 2.42 -0.77
C GLN A 84 32.64 2.12 -0.77
N ALA A 85 32.28 0.87 -1.05
CA ALA A 85 30.90 0.42 -1.12
C ALA A 85 30.71 -0.81 -0.24
N GLU A 86 29.73 -0.76 0.65
CA GLU A 86 29.33 -1.88 1.51
C GLU A 86 27.89 -2.26 1.17
N GLY A 87 27.59 -3.56 1.08
CA GLY A 87 26.28 -4.02 0.63
C GLY A 87 25.51 -4.79 1.69
N SER A 88 24.18 -4.68 1.62
CA SER A 88 23.25 -5.56 2.34
C SER A 88 22.01 -5.84 1.50
N VAL A 89 21.29 -6.92 1.84
CA VAL A 89 20.03 -7.29 1.20
C VAL A 89 18.91 -6.46 1.82
N ASN A 90 18.28 -5.60 1.03
CA ASN A 90 17.17 -4.78 1.47
C ASN A 90 15.84 -5.56 1.51
N GLY A 91 15.67 -6.54 0.61
CA GLY A 91 14.47 -7.37 0.55
C GLY A 91 14.49 -8.35 -0.61
N VAL A 92 13.64 -9.37 -0.56
CA VAL A 92 13.51 -10.39 -1.59
C VAL A 92 12.05 -10.57 -1.94
N ASP A 93 11.72 -10.32 -3.20
CA ASP A 93 10.42 -10.64 -3.79
C ASP A 93 10.45 -12.07 -4.33
N ARG A 94 9.86 -12.99 -3.57
CA ARG A 94 9.83 -14.43 -3.87
C ARG A 94 8.68 -14.83 -4.80
N THR A 95 7.77 -13.92 -5.16
CA THR A 95 6.62 -14.29 -6.02
C THR A 95 6.91 -14.12 -7.50
N LYS A 96 7.95 -13.34 -7.86
CA LYS A 96 8.49 -13.33 -9.21
C LYS A 96 9.25 -14.63 -9.48
N GLN A 97 9.14 -15.12 -10.72
CA GLN A 97 9.95 -16.21 -11.22
C GLN A 97 10.81 -15.70 -12.40
N PRO A 98 12.15 -15.62 -12.25
CA PRO A 98 12.90 -15.85 -11.00
C PRO A 98 12.64 -14.75 -9.94
N SER A 99 12.93 -15.06 -8.68
CA SER A 99 12.79 -14.13 -7.56
C SER A 99 13.64 -12.87 -7.76
N ARG A 100 13.19 -11.75 -7.22
CA ARG A 100 13.91 -10.47 -7.32
C ARG A 100 14.50 -10.06 -5.98
N THR A 101 15.82 -9.96 -5.94
CA THR A 101 16.55 -9.49 -4.75
C THR A 101 16.88 -8.00 -4.88
N TYR A 102 16.56 -7.21 -3.86
CA TYR A 102 16.86 -5.79 -3.76
C TYR A 102 18.02 -5.57 -2.79
N LEU A 103 18.96 -4.71 -3.18
CA LEU A 103 20.21 -4.44 -2.48
C LEU A 103 20.26 -2.99 -2.03
N LYS A 104 20.76 -2.79 -0.81
CA LYS A 104 21.21 -1.50 -0.29
C LYS A 104 22.73 -1.46 -0.37
N VAL A 105 23.30 -0.44 -0.99
CA VAL A 105 24.75 -0.22 -1.09
C VAL A 105 25.09 1.10 -0.40
N ASP A 106 25.68 1.01 0.79
CA ASP A 106 26.18 2.13 1.57
C ASP A 106 27.51 2.63 0.95
N LEU A 107 27.55 3.91 0.56
CA LEU A 107 28.73 4.52 -0.03
C LEU A 107 29.47 5.36 1.01
N ASN A 108 30.78 5.14 1.09
CA ASN A 108 31.70 5.88 1.95
C ASN A 108 32.77 6.57 1.10
N LEU A 109 33.01 7.86 1.35
CA LEU A 109 34.00 8.66 0.65
C LEU A 109 35.36 8.50 1.31
N HIS A 110 36.34 8.04 0.54
CA HIS A 110 37.73 7.99 0.99
C HIS A 110 38.38 9.37 0.83
N PRO A 111 39.41 9.76 1.60
CA PRO A 111 40.08 11.06 1.44
C PRO A 111 40.57 11.37 0.02
N LYS A 112 40.94 10.36 -0.78
CA LYS A 112 41.27 10.53 -2.21
C LYS A 112 40.11 11.03 -3.07
N GLY A 113 38.87 10.79 -2.64
CA GLY A 113 37.63 11.21 -3.27
C GLY A 113 37.07 12.53 -2.77
N GLU A 114 37.68 13.17 -1.77
CA GLU A 114 37.13 14.39 -1.13
C GLU A 114 36.80 15.50 -2.14
N GLY A 115 37.60 15.62 -3.22
CA GLY A 115 37.37 16.57 -4.31
C GLY A 115 36.04 16.40 -5.06
N ILE A 116 35.41 15.21 -4.99
CA ILE A 116 34.08 14.95 -5.56
C ILE A 116 33.02 15.81 -4.85
N MET A 117 33.18 16.03 -3.55
CA MET A 117 32.19 16.75 -2.73
C MET A 117 32.55 18.23 -2.55
N LYS A 118 33.60 18.73 -3.22
CA LYS A 118 34.06 20.12 -3.11
C LYS A 118 33.55 20.98 -4.26
N MET A 119 32.93 22.10 -3.90
CA MET A 119 32.53 23.11 -4.88
C MET A 119 33.77 23.74 -5.54
N GLN A 120 33.69 23.95 -6.85
CA GLN A 120 34.73 24.61 -7.65
C GLN A 120 34.23 25.96 -8.15
N ALA A 121 35.05 27.01 -8.01
CA ALA A 121 34.68 28.36 -8.40
C ALA A 121 34.59 28.55 -9.93
N ASP A 122 35.43 27.86 -10.69
CA ASP A 122 35.49 27.96 -12.15
C ASP A 122 35.68 26.57 -12.79
N PRO A 123 34.60 25.79 -12.96
CA PRO A 123 34.68 24.44 -13.53
C PRO A 123 34.94 24.50 -15.03
N VAL A 124 36.06 23.94 -15.46
CA VAL A 124 36.44 23.89 -16.88
C VAL A 124 35.75 22.71 -17.59
N GLY A 125 34.93 23.03 -18.58
CA GLY A 125 34.28 22.05 -19.47
C GLY A 125 32.90 21.57 -18.99
N SER A 126 32.13 21.01 -19.92
CA SER A 126 30.73 20.66 -19.70
C SER A 126 30.52 19.61 -18.61
N ALA A 127 31.40 18.60 -18.52
CA ALA A 127 31.30 17.55 -17.51
C ALA A 127 31.52 18.09 -16.09
N ALA A 128 32.53 18.95 -15.90
CA ALA A 128 32.82 19.57 -14.60
C ALA A 128 31.71 20.55 -14.21
N ALA A 129 31.23 21.38 -15.15
CA ALA A 129 30.11 22.30 -14.91
C ALA A 129 28.84 21.55 -14.51
N MET A 130 28.52 20.44 -15.19
CA MET A 130 27.37 19.59 -14.85
C MET A 130 27.53 18.96 -13.47
N HIS A 131 28.72 18.45 -13.15
CA HIS A 131 29.00 17.90 -11.82
C HIS A 131 28.75 18.93 -10.71
N GLN A 132 29.26 20.16 -10.89
CA GLN A 132 29.08 21.25 -9.93
C GLN A 132 27.62 21.65 -9.76
N ALA A 133 26.84 21.68 -10.84
CA ALA A 133 25.40 21.95 -10.78
C ALA A 133 24.66 20.88 -9.96
N VAL A 134 24.93 19.59 -10.21
CA VAL A 134 24.32 18.48 -9.46
C VAL A 134 24.79 18.48 -8.00
N LEU A 135 26.07 18.77 -7.74
CA LEU A 135 26.62 18.89 -6.39
C LEU A 135 25.98 20.04 -5.60
N GLN A 136 25.67 21.16 -6.26
CA GLN A 136 24.96 22.26 -5.64
C GLN A 136 23.56 21.84 -5.21
N VAL A 137 22.81 21.10 -6.05
CA VAL A 137 21.51 20.52 -5.68
C VAL A 137 21.66 19.56 -4.50
N TRP A 138 22.64 18.66 -4.53
CA TRP A 138 22.92 17.72 -3.43
C TRP A 138 23.18 18.44 -2.10
N ASN A 139 23.95 19.52 -2.12
CA ASN A 139 24.25 20.32 -0.93
C ASN A 139 23.03 21.07 -0.40
N LEU A 140 22.21 21.67 -1.29
CA LEU A 140 20.95 22.30 -0.89
C LEU A 140 20.00 21.31 -0.22
N MET A 141 19.93 20.08 -0.73
CA MET A 141 19.05 19.04 -0.22
C MET A 141 19.45 18.47 1.16
N LYS A 142 20.62 18.84 1.72
CA LYS A 142 21.06 18.30 3.02
C LYS A 142 20.11 18.66 4.16
N ASP A 143 19.51 19.84 4.08
CA ASP A 143 18.65 20.40 5.14
C ASP A 143 17.15 20.32 4.79
N TRP A 144 16.80 19.58 3.73
CA TRP A 144 15.41 19.48 3.30
C TRP A 144 14.61 18.56 4.22
N THR A 145 13.45 19.04 4.63
CA THR A 145 12.46 18.27 5.40
C THR A 145 11.19 17.97 4.60
N ASP A 146 11.01 18.61 3.45
CA ASP A 146 9.86 18.44 2.56
C ASP A 146 10.07 17.23 1.63
N PRO A 147 9.34 16.12 1.83
CA PRO A 147 9.48 14.91 1.02
C PRO A 147 9.01 15.12 -0.43
N ASP A 148 7.98 15.93 -0.67
CA ASP A 148 7.44 16.16 -2.02
C ASP A 148 8.38 17.00 -2.88
N ALA A 149 8.96 18.05 -2.28
CA ALA A 149 10.02 18.82 -2.94
C ALA A 149 11.21 17.92 -3.32
N ALA A 150 11.65 17.08 -2.37
CA ALA A 150 12.78 16.17 -2.58
C ALA A 150 12.52 15.14 -3.69
N ARG A 151 11.31 14.53 -3.71
CA ARG A 151 10.89 13.64 -4.79
C ARG A 151 10.83 14.37 -6.13
N SER A 152 10.21 15.54 -6.17
CA SER A 152 10.03 16.33 -7.40
C SER A 152 11.38 16.62 -8.05
N VAL A 153 12.36 17.12 -7.28
CA VAL A 153 13.73 17.31 -7.77
C VAL A 153 14.35 16.01 -8.25
N GLY A 154 14.22 14.93 -7.46
CA GLY A 154 14.71 13.61 -7.86
C GLY A 154 14.15 13.15 -9.21
N LEU A 155 12.84 13.33 -9.44
CA LEU A 155 12.15 13.00 -10.70
C LEU A 155 12.63 13.86 -11.86
N GLN A 156 12.76 15.18 -11.67
CA GLN A 156 13.23 16.09 -12.72
C GLN A 156 14.66 15.75 -13.17
N LEU A 157 15.49 15.25 -12.26
CA LEU A 157 16.87 14.86 -12.56
C LEU A 157 17.01 13.45 -13.14
N ILE A 158 15.95 12.62 -13.18
CA ILE A 158 16.01 11.27 -13.78
C ILE A 158 16.49 11.32 -15.22
N GLY A 159 16.04 12.32 -16.00
CA GLY A 159 16.43 12.48 -17.40
C GLY A 159 17.94 12.62 -17.61
N LEU A 160 18.69 13.09 -16.60
CA LEU A 160 20.15 13.20 -16.68
C LEU A 160 20.85 11.84 -16.65
N SER A 161 20.21 10.80 -16.10
CA SER A 161 20.80 9.46 -15.99
C SER A 161 20.96 8.73 -17.33
N THR A 162 20.32 9.22 -18.41
CA THR A 162 20.41 8.67 -19.76
C THR A 162 21.50 9.33 -20.62
N VAL A 163 22.11 10.41 -20.12
CA VAL A 163 23.20 11.13 -20.79
C VAL A 163 24.55 10.57 -20.33
N HIS A 164 25.57 10.65 -21.19
CA HIS A 164 26.94 10.30 -20.80
C HIS A 164 27.49 11.32 -19.79
N LEU A 165 27.50 10.93 -18.51
CA LEU A 165 27.96 11.75 -17.39
C LEU A 165 29.15 11.10 -16.70
N ALA A 166 30.00 11.94 -16.09
CA ALA A 166 31.12 11.48 -15.27
C ALA A 166 30.63 10.55 -14.12
N PRO A 167 31.42 9.54 -13.73
CA PRO A 167 31.07 8.60 -12.67
C PRO A 167 30.63 9.29 -11.37
N GLU A 168 31.34 10.35 -10.99
CA GLU A 168 31.07 11.16 -9.80
C GLU A 168 29.68 11.81 -9.84
N THR A 169 29.27 12.31 -11.01
CA THR A 169 27.96 12.95 -11.20
C THR A 169 26.83 11.92 -11.14
N ARG A 170 27.03 10.73 -11.72
CA ARG A 170 26.03 9.65 -11.66
C ARG A 170 25.85 9.12 -10.24
N MET A 171 26.92 9.07 -9.45
CA MET A 171 26.85 8.78 -8.02
C MET A 171 25.97 9.81 -7.29
N LEU A 172 26.21 11.11 -7.50
CA LEU A 172 25.39 12.16 -6.87
C LEU A 172 23.91 12.07 -7.27
N LEU A 173 23.59 11.81 -8.54
CA LEU A 173 22.21 11.60 -8.99
C LEU A 173 21.56 10.41 -8.29
N ALA A 174 22.29 9.30 -8.11
CA ALA A 174 21.79 8.14 -7.40
C ALA A 174 21.55 8.44 -5.90
N LEU A 175 22.45 9.20 -5.26
CA LEU A 175 22.32 9.64 -3.88
C LEU A 175 21.17 10.63 -3.68
N ILE A 176 20.96 11.59 -4.58
CA ILE A 176 19.82 12.53 -4.56
C ILE A 176 18.50 11.76 -4.57
N ARG A 177 18.36 10.78 -5.48
CA ARG A 177 17.16 9.93 -5.54
C ARG A 177 16.96 9.12 -4.26
N SER A 178 18.05 8.61 -3.71
CA SER A 178 18.02 7.85 -2.44
C SER A 178 17.56 8.73 -1.27
N ARG A 179 18.07 9.96 -1.19
CA ARG A 179 17.67 10.94 -0.16
C ARG A 179 16.19 11.33 -0.28
N GLY A 180 15.69 11.55 -1.51
CA GLY A 180 14.27 11.79 -1.73
C GLY A 180 13.40 10.67 -1.16
N ARG A 181 13.69 9.42 -1.52
CA ARG A 181 12.99 8.25 -0.98
C ARG A 181 13.09 8.11 0.54
N ALA A 182 14.25 8.42 1.12
CA ALA A 182 14.43 8.36 2.57
C ALA A 182 13.57 9.40 3.30
N LEU A 183 13.44 10.62 2.75
CA LEU A 183 12.56 11.64 3.29
C LEU A 183 11.08 11.24 3.17
N GLU A 184 10.68 10.65 2.04
CA GLU A 184 9.33 10.12 1.82
C GLU A 184 9.01 9.01 2.81
N ALA A 185 9.89 8.01 2.96
CA ALA A 185 9.71 6.93 3.91
C ALA A 185 9.62 7.44 5.35
N ALA A 186 10.48 8.39 5.74
CA ALA A 186 10.42 8.98 7.08
C ALA A 186 9.15 9.80 7.32
N ALA A 187 8.64 10.50 6.30
CA ALA A 187 7.36 11.20 6.38
C ALA A 187 6.18 10.22 6.48
N GLY A 188 6.21 9.15 5.68
CA GLY A 188 5.24 8.06 5.74
C GLY A 188 5.21 7.37 7.09
N GLU A 189 6.37 7.08 7.69
CA GLU A 189 6.45 6.46 9.02
C GLU A 189 5.87 7.37 10.11
N ARG A 190 6.22 8.66 10.12
CA ARG A 190 5.63 9.63 11.06
C ARG A 190 4.10 9.70 10.93
N ALA A 191 3.59 9.64 9.70
CA ALA A 191 2.15 9.62 9.47
C ALA A 191 1.51 8.30 9.93
N ALA A 192 2.16 7.16 9.70
CA ALA A 192 1.71 5.86 10.20
C ALA A 192 1.67 5.86 11.74
N GLU A 193 2.67 6.42 12.41
CA GLU A 193 2.68 6.59 13.87
C GLU A 193 1.48 7.42 14.38
N GLN A 194 1.13 8.51 13.68
CA GLN A 194 -0.05 9.31 14.02
C GLN A 194 -1.35 8.52 13.89
N VAL A 195 -1.49 7.73 12.82
CA VAL A 195 -2.66 6.85 12.64
C VAL A 195 -2.71 5.81 13.75
N ARG A 196 -1.60 5.15 14.07
CA ARG A 196 -1.52 4.14 15.14
C ARG A 196 -1.89 4.75 16.49
N SER A 197 -1.37 5.93 16.81
CA SER A 197 -1.71 6.66 18.03
C SER A 197 -3.19 7.06 18.11
N TRP A 198 -3.83 7.37 16.98
CA TRP A 198 -5.28 7.58 16.93
C TRP A 198 -6.04 6.26 17.14
N MET A 199 -5.62 5.16 16.51
CA MET A 199 -6.25 3.84 16.68
C MET A 199 -6.14 3.31 18.12
N ASP A 200 -5.03 3.60 18.82
CA ASP A 200 -4.84 3.25 20.23
C ASP A 200 -5.88 3.90 21.17
N GLN A 201 -6.59 4.94 20.71
CA GLN A 201 -7.67 5.59 21.46
C GLN A 201 -9.03 4.95 21.20
N VAL A 202 -9.14 4.06 20.21
CA VAL A 202 -10.38 3.36 19.89
C VAL A 202 -10.71 2.39 21.01
N ARG A 203 -11.99 2.34 21.39
CA ARG A 203 -12.51 1.48 22.45
C ARG A 203 -13.63 0.61 21.90
N LEU A 204 -13.61 -0.65 22.31
CA LEU A 204 -14.67 -1.61 22.05
C LEU A 204 -15.85 -1.30 22.98
N GLY A 205 -17.04 -1.13 22.42
CA GLY A 205 -18.29 -0.99 23.16
C GLY A 205 -18.90 -2.35 23.54
N ASP A 206 -20.05 -2.31 24.20
CA ASP A 206 -20.79 -3.51 24.59
C ASP A 206 -21.29 -4.27 23.35
N ALA A 207 -21.09 -5.59 23.35
CA ALA A 207 -21.44 -6.43 22.22
C ALA A 207 -22.96 -6.59 22.08
N VAL A 208 -23.45 -6.53 20.84
CA VAL A 208 -24.83 -6.86 20.48
C VAL A 208 -24.83 -8.13 19.65
N HIS A 209 -25.65 -9.12 20.04
CA HIS A 209 -25.68 -10.44 19.42
C HIS A 209 -27.07 -10.80 18.90
N HIS A 210 -27.13 -11.34 17.68
CA HIS A 210 -28.35 -11.90 17.09
C HIS A 210 -28.01 -13.03 16.11
N GLU A 211 -28.57 -14.21 16.35
CA GLU A 211 -28.44 -15.41 15.52
C GLU A 211 -27.05 -15.67 14.92
N GLY A 212 -26.03 -15.74 15.78
CA GLY A 212 -24.66 -16.09 15.35
C GLY A 212 -23.87 -14.93 14.75
N VAL A 213 -24.44 -13.71 14.71
CA VAL A 213 -23.75 -12.46 14.37
C VAL A 213 -23.55 -11.65 15.64
N THR A 214 -22.34 -11.13 15.81
CA THR A 214 -21.99 -10.24 16.92
C THR A 214 -21.44 -8.93 16.36
N LEU A 215 -21.97 -7.81 16.83
CA LEU A 215 -21.45 -6.47 16.58
C LEU A 215 -20.81 -5.93 17.86
N TRP A 216 -19.67 -5.29 17.71
CA TRP A 216 -19.11 -4.40 18.72
C TRP A 216 -19.08 -2.97 18.15
N PRO A 217 -19.80 -2.02 18.75
CA PRO A 217 -19.61 -0.61 18.47
C PRO A 217 -18.15 -0.21 18.76
N LEU A 218 -17.57 0.62 17.91
CA LEU A 218 -16.24 1.19 18.14
C LEU A 218 -16.37 2.68 18.42
N HIS A 219 -15.82 3.10 19.55
CA HIS A 219 -15.81 4.50 19.97
C HIS A 219 -14.41 5.06 19.77
N GLY A 220 -14.28 6.11 18.95
CA GLY A 220 -13.04 6.83 18.75
C GLY A 220 -12.81 7.92 19.79
N ALA A 221 -11.75 8.71 19.60
CA ALA A 221 -11.58 9.97 20.32
C ALA A 221 -12.79 10.89 20.08
N ALA A 222 -13.21 11.63 21.11
CA ALA A 222 -14.32 12.57 20.99
C ALA A 222 -14.01 13.64 19.93
N VAL A 223 -14.72 13.61 18.81
CA VAL A 223 -14.62 14.62 17.75
C VAL A 223 -15.78 15.59 17.91
N VAL A 224 -15.46 16.87 18.08
CA VAL A 224 -16.44 17.93 18.32
C VAL A 224 -16.85 18.63 17.02
N ASP A 225 -15.98 18.60 16.00
CA ASP A 225 -16.22 19.25 14.71
C ASP A 225 -16.93 18.33 13.72
N GLU A 226 -17.74 18.91 12.84
CA GLU A 226 -18.35 18.19 11.72
C GLU A 226 -17.28 17.62 10.74
N PRO A 227 -17.59 16.53 10.02
CA PRO A 227 -16.71 15.99 8.99
C PRO A 227 -16.35 17.06 7.95
N SER A 228 -15.06 17.20 7.60
CA SER A 228 -14.61 18.21 6.63
C SER A 228 -14.85 17.83 5.16
N TYR A 229 -15.66 16.81 4.90
CA TYR A 229 -15.90 16.21 3.59
C TYR A 229 -17.39 15.85 3.41
N LEU A 230 -17.81 15.67 2.15
CA LEU A 230 -19.09 15.05 1.79
C LEU A 230 -18.89 13.56 1.54
N LEU A 231 -19.92 12.74 1.74
CA LEU A 231 -19.91 11.35 1.28
C LEU A 231 -20.33 11.29 -0.18
N LEU A 232 -19.76 10.36 -0.96
CA LEU A 232 -20.10 10.19 -2.37
C LEU A 232 -21.61 10.05 -2.59
N GLN A 233 -22.27 9.28 -1.73
CA GLN A 233 -23.71 9.08 -1.79
C GLN A 233 -24.51 10.38 -1.72
N ASP A 234 -24.11 11.29 -0.82
CA ASP A 234 -24.81 12.54 -0.59
C ASP A 234 -24.49 13.52 -1.71
N ALA A 235 -23.25 13.52 -2.19
CA ALA A 235 -22.82 14.34 -3.32
C ALA A 235 -23.53 13.91 -4.62
N LEU A 236 -23.69 12.61 -4.87
CA LEU A 236 -24.46 12.11 -6.02
C LEU A 236 -25.95 12.45 -5.91
N ALA A 237 -26.56 12.25 -4.73
CA ALA A 237 -27.96 12.58 -4.49
C ALA A 237 -28.24 14.09 -4.65
N GLY A 238 -27.29 14.93 -4.23
CA GLY A 238 -27.34 16.38 -4.38
C GLY A 238 -26.92 16.91 -5.76
N ASN A 239 -26.56 16.04 -6.71
CA ASN A 239 -25.99 16.42 -8.01
C ASN A 239 -24.73 17.32 -7.90
N LEU A 240 -23.99 17.15 -6.80
CA LEU A 240 -22.71 17.80 -6.49
C LEU A 240 -21.51 16.93 -6.89
N ALA A 241 -21.74 15.67 -7.25
CA ALA A 241 -20.75 14.81 -7.88
C ALA A 241 -21.37 14.03 -9.03
N GLU A 242 -20.54 13.48 -9.90
CA GLU A 242 -20.93 12.55 -10.95
C GLU A 242 -19.89 11.44 -11.07
N VAL A 243 -20.36 10.20 -11.30
CA VAL A 243 -19.47 9.08 -11.62
C VAL A 243 -19.86 8.51 -12.98
N SER A 244 -18.86 8.34 -13.85
CA SER A 244 -19.04 7.83 -15.21
C SER A 244 -17.86 6.95 -15.65
N GLU A 245 -18.04 6.28 -16.79
CA GLU A 245 -16.95 5.57 -17.47
C GLU A 245 -15.89 6.56 -17.96
N VAL A 246 -14.61 6.19 -17.93
CA VAL A 246 -13.51 7.07 -18.41
C VAL A 246 -13.59 7.38 -19.92
N SER A 247 -14.38 6.62 -20.68
CA SER A 247 -14.66 6.85 -22.09
C SER A 247 -15.95 6.14 -22.53
N GLU A 248 -16.42 6.39 -23.76
CA GLU A 248 -17.56 5.64 -24.32
C GLU A 248 -17.30 4.13 -24.43
N GLN A 249 -16.05 3.72 -24.65
CA GLN A 249 -15.64 2.32 -24.66
C GLN A 249 -15.59 1.74 -23.23
N GLY A 250 -15.42 2.60 -22.23
CA GLY A 250 -15.20 2.20 -20.84
C GLY A 250 -13.81 1.60 -20.63
N HIS A 251 -13.36 1.58 -19.39
CA HIS A 251 -12.15 0.86 -19.00
C HIS A 251 -12.46 0.14 -17.70
N VAL A 252 -12.46 -1.19 -17.74
CA VAL A 252 -12.96 -2.02 -16.64
C VAL A 252 -12.43 -1.62 -15.25
N PRO A 253 -11.11 -1.43 -15.05
CA PRO A 253 -10.55 -1.17 -13.73
C PRO A 253 -10.67 0.29 -13.28
N GLU A 254 -11.24 1.18 -14.08
CA GLU A 254 -11.19 2.63 -13.85
C GLU A 254 -12.53 3.31 -14.13
N LEU A 255 -12.95 4.16 -13.19
CA LEU A 255 -14.04 5.12 -13.40
C LEU A 255 -13.51 6.54 -13.20
N VAL A 256 -14.23 7.53 -13.73
CA VAL A 256 -14.00 8.94 -13.39
C VAL A 256 -15.06 9.42 -12.42
N VAL A 257 -14.61 10.08 -11.36
CA VAL A 257 -15.45 10.82 -10.40
C VAL A 257 -15.19 12.30 -10.60
N GLU A 258 -16.24 13.05 -10.91
CA GLU A 258 -16.21 14.51 -10.95
C GLU A 258 -16.83 15.04 -9.66
N ASN A 259 -16.04 15.73 -8.84
CA ASN A 259 -16.53 16.45 -7.68
C ASN A 259 -16.78 17.92 -8.04
N ARG A 260 -18.05 18.32 -8.07
CA ARG A 260 -18.50 19.68 -8.34
C ARG A 260 -18.76 20.50 -7.07
N ALA A 261 -18.66 19.87 -5.89
CA ALA A 261 -18.82 20.54 -4.61
C ALA A 261 -17.63 21.46 -4.29
N ASP A 262 -17.86 22.41 -3.38
CA ASP A 262 -16.84 23.24 -2.75
C ASP A 262 -16.10 22.51 -1.62
N ARG A 263 -16.48 21.27 -1.32
CA ARG A 263 -15.88 20.40 -0.31
C ARG A 263 -15.30 19.13 -0.94
N PRO A 264 -14.25 18.55 -0.34
CA PRO A 264 -13.77 17.22 -0.72
C PRO A 264 -14.86 16.16 -0.56
N VAL A 265 -14.84 15.14 -1.43
CA VAL A 265 -15.76 13.99 -1.37
C VAL A 265 -14.99 12.73 -0.95
N LEU A 266 -15.38 12.13 0.16
CA LEU A 266 -14.89 10.85 0.63
C LEU A 266 -15.61 9.71 -0.09
N ILE A 267 -14.83 8.78 -0.63
CA ILE A 267 -15.31 7.55 -1.26
C ILE A 267 -14.71 6.36 -0.49
N PRO A 268 -15.47 5.68 0.38
CA PRO A 268 -14.96 4.55 1.13
C PRO A 268 -14.75 3.29 0.28
N ALA A 269 -13.69 2.52 0.58
CA ALA A 269 -13.43 1.25 -0.09
C ALA A 269 -14.60 0.28 0.06
N GLY A 270 -14.96 -0.41 -1.03
CA GLY A 270 -16.03 -1.38 -1.07
C GLY A 270 -17.41 -0.80 -1.43
N GLU A 271 -17.55 0.52 -1.58
CA GLU A 271 -18.82 1.09 -2.06
C GLU A 271 -19.13 0.57 -3.47
N ILE A 272 -20.32 0.00 -3.65
CA ILE A 272 -20.79 -0.52 -4.93
C ILE A 272 -21.44 0.63 -5.70
N LEU A 273 -20.92 0.89 -6.88
CA LEU A 273 -21.44 1.83 -7.86
C LEU A 273 -22.28 1.04 -8.87
N VAL A 274 -23.57 1.35 -8.93
CA VAL A 274 -24.56 0.63 -9.75
C VAL A 274 -24.87 1.43 -11.01
N GLY A 275 -24.94 0.75 -12.15
CA GLY A 275 -25.30 1.37 -13.42
C GLY A 275 -24.24 1.21 -14.51
N ALA A 276 -24.20 2.18 -15.43
CA ALA A 276 -23.30 2.21 -16.59
C ALA A 276 -23.22 0.85 -17.29
N LYS A 277 -22.02 0.38 -17.68
CA LYS A 277 -21.87 -0.90 -18.40
C LYS A 277 -21.95 -2.13 -17.51
N GLN A 278 -21.59 -2.00 -16.25
CA GLN A 278 -21.51 -3.06 -15.25
C GLN A 278 -21.41 -2.44 -13.85
N ASP A 279 -21.89 -3.16 -12.83
CA ASP A 279 -21.71 -2.72 -11.45
C ASP A 279 -20.23 -2.87 -11.01
N ARG A 280 -19.78 -1.91 -10.19
CA ARG A 280 -18.38 -1.77 -9.75
C ARG A 280 -18.30 -1.65 -8.24
N THR A 281 -17.24 -2.16 -7.64
CA THR A 281 -16.89 -1.88 -6.25
C THR A 281 -15.60 -1.05 -6.21
N VAL A 282 -15.57 -0.03 -5.34
CA VAL A 282 -14.41 0.86 -5.19
C VAL A 282 -13.27 0.12 -4.49
N ASN A 283 -12.07 0.16 -5.08
CA ASN A 283 -10.97 -0.69 -4.61
C ASN A 283 -10.29 -0.17 -3.33
N ALA A 284 -10.26 1.15 -3.16
CA ALA A 284 -9.56 1.79 -2.05
C ALA A 284 -10.33 3.03 -1.58
N THR A 285 -10.18 3.37 -0.31
CA THR A 285 -10.73 4.60 0.25
C THR A 285 -9.92 5.76 -0.32
N LEU A 286 -10.59 6.76 -0.87
CA LEU A 286 -9.94 7.95 -1.42
C LEU A 286 -10.74 9.22 -1.15
N MET A 287 -10.03 10.35 -1.17
CA MET A 287 -10.62 11.68 -1.21
C MET A 287 -10.56 12.21 -2.63
N VAL A 288 -11.64 12.82 -3.11
CA VAL A 288 -11.64 13.64 -4.33
C VAL A 288 -11.68 15.10 -3.90
N ALA A 289 -10.72 15.91 -4.34
CA ALA A 289 -10.65 17.31 -3.96
C ALA A 289 -11.90 18.07 -4.44
N ALA A 290 -12.23 19.17 -3.76
CA ALA A 290 -13.28 20.09 -4.21
C ALA A 290 -13.02 20.54 -5.66
N GLN A 291 -14.08 20.66 -6.46
CA GLN A 291 -14.02 21.19 -7.82
C GLN A 291 -12.94 20.51 -8.71
N SER A 292 -12.84 19.18 -8.62
CA SER A 292 -11.84 18.39 -9.34
C SER A 292 -12.43 17.08 -9.85
N ASP A 293 -11.80 16.53 -10.88
CA ASP A 293 -12.05 15.19 -11.36
C ASP A 293 -10.94 14.22 -10.93
N ARG A 294 -11.30 12.94 -10.82
CA ARG A 294 -10.38 11.90 -10.39
C ARG A 294 -10.71 10.56 -11.03
N ILE A 295 -9.70 9.90 -11.57
CA ILE A 295 -9.80 8.48 -11.94
C ILE A 295 -9.66 7.64 -10.67
N ILE A 296 -10.60 6.73 -10.45
CA ILE A 296 -10.63 5.82 -9.30
C ILE A 296 -10.49 4.37 -9.76
N GLY A 297 -9.75 3.58 -8.99
CA GLY A 297 -9.63 2.14 -9.20
C GLY A 297 -10.87 1.41 -8.71
N VAL A 298 -11.42 0.54 -9.55
CA VAL A 298 -12.62 -0.27 -9.26
C VAL A 298 -12.42 -1.72 -9.67
N SER A 299 -13.28 -2.61 -9.16
CA SER A 299 -13.39 -4.01 -9.59
C SER A 299 -14.83 -4.33 -10.01
N CYS A 300 -15.04 -5.15 -11.04
CA CYS A 300 -16.37 -5.60 -11.43
C CYS A 300 -16.97 -6.53 -10.39
N VAL A 301 -18.24 -6.30 -10.04
CA VAL A 301 -19.05 -7.23 -9.22
C VAL A 301 -20.24 -7.81 -10.01
N GLU A 302 -20.18 -7.68 -11.34
CA GLU A 302 -21.13 -8.24 -12.29
C GLU A 302 -20.38 -8.64 -13.57
N GLN A 303 -20.12 -9.94 -13.75
CA GLN A 303 -19.25 -10.45 -14.82
C GLN A 303 -19.93 -10.47 -16.21
N GLY A 304 -21.22 -10.83 -16.26
CA GLY A 304 -21.92 -11.21 -17.48
C GLY A 304 -22.68 -10.11 -18.21
N ARG A 305 -22.55 -8.85 -17.78
CA ARG A 305 -23.10 -7.67 -18.47
C ARG A 305 -21.97 -6.87 -19.08
N TRP A 306 -22.07 -6.32 -20.29
CA TRP A 306 -21.15 -5.28 -20.79
C TRP A 306 -21.93 -4.34 -21.69
N ALA A 307 -22.94 -3.70 -21.12
CA ALA A 307 -23.90 -2.88 -21.83
C ALA A 307 -24.49 -1.84 -20.88
N PHE A 308 -24.70 -0.63 -21.40
CA PHE A 308 -25.24 0.48 -20.62
C PHE A 308 -26.65 0.17 -20.10
N SER A 309 -26.84 0.19 -18.78
CA SER A 309 -28.16 0.29 -18.13
C SER A 309 -28.53 1.74 -17.81
N SER A 310 -27.52 2.61 -17.68
CA SER A 310 -27.63 4.05 -17.50
C SER A 310 -26.36 4.72 -18.06
N ARG A 311 -26.33 6.06 -18.17
CA ARG A 311 -25.09 6.79 -18.52
C ARG A 311 -24.18 7.07 -17.32
N ARG A 312 -24.74 7.02 -16.11
CA ARG A 312 -24.11 7.45 -14.86
C ARG A 312 -24.30 6.41 -13.77
N PHE A 313 -23.35 6.33 -12.85
CA PHE A 313 -23.46 5.44 -11.70
C PHE A 313 -24.26 6.11 -10.57
N THR A 314 -24.90 5.28 -9.75
CA THR A 314 -25.44 5.67 -8.44
C THR A 314 -24.72 4.91 -7.34
N ALA A 315 -24.71 5.49 -6.15
CA ALA A 315 -24.18 4.86 -4.96
C ALA A 315 -25.16 3.76 -4.46
N GLY A 316 -24.68 2.51 -4.40
CA GLY A 316 -25.44 1.29 -4.07
C GLY A 316 -25.02 0.63 -2.76
N ARG A 317 -24.93 -0.69 -2.65
CA ARG A 317 -24.55 -1.32 -1.35
C ARG A 317 -23.04 -1.23 -1.10
N TYR A 318 -22.55 -1.80 -0.02
CA TYR A 318 -21.12 -2.09 0.13
C TYR A 318 -20.86 -3.57 -0.18
N SER A 319 -19.72 -3.88 -0.80
CA SER A 319 -19.27 -5.25 -0.99
C SER A 319 -19.05 -5.95 0.35
N THR A 320 -19.15 -7.28 0.33
CA THR A 320 -18.93 -8.10 1.53
C THR A 320 -17.48 -7.97 2.03
N PRO A 321 -17.24 -8.13 3.35
CA PRO A 321 -15.88 -8.16 3.91
C PRO A 321 -14.91 -9.06 3.16
N SER A 322 -15.33 -10.26 2.73
CA SER A 322 -14.48 -11.18 1.98
C SER A 322 -14.08 -10.64 0.59
N VAL A 323 -15.01 -10.02 -0.15
CA VAL A 323 -14.71 -9.36 -1.44
C VAL A 323 -13.72 -8.20 -1.22
N ARG A 324 -13.97 -7.36 -0.21
CA ARG A 324 -13.08 -6.24 0.14
C ARG A 324 -11.68 -6.74 0.52
N SER A 325 -11.60 -7.82 1.31
CA SER A 325 -10.35 -8.49 1.69
C SER A 325 -9.55 -9.00 0.48
N LYS A 326 -10.21 -9.60 -0.52
CA LYS A 326 -9.56 -10.05 -1.77
C LYS A 326 -8.98 -8.89 -2.57
N ILE A 327 -9.71 -7.79 -2.67
CA ILE A 327 -9.25 -6.58 -3.37
C ILE A 327 -8.03 -6.00 -2.67
N VAL A 328 -8.12 -5.75 -1.36
CA VAL A 328 -7.00 -5.18 -0.57
C VAL A 328 -5.77 -6.09 -0.67
N SER A 329 -5.92 -7.39 -0.43
CA SER A 329 -4.79 -8.32 -0.41
C SER A 329 -4.11 -8.45 -1.78
N SER A 330 -4.88 -8.43 -2.88
CA SER A 330 -4.31 -8.48 -4.24
C SER A 330 -3.63 -7.17 -4.65
N MET A 331 -4.16 -6.03 -4.19
CA MET A 331 -3.53 -4.71 -4.38
C MET A 331 -2.21 -4.59 -3.60
N SER A 332 -2.17 -5.02 -2.34
CA SER A 332 -0.96 -5.09 -1.53
C SER A 332 0.10 -5.98 -2.21
N ALA A 333 -0.28 -7.20 -2.60
CA ALA A 333 0.61 -8.12 -3.27
C ALA A 333 1.15 -7.51 -4.58
N SER A 334 0.29 -7.03 -5.48
CA SER A 334 0.73 -6.45 -6.75
C SER A 334 1.61 -5.21 -6.57
N ARG A 335 1.34 -4.37 -5.56
CA ARG A 335 2.20 -3.23 -5.21
C ARG A 335 3.59 -3.68 -4.77
N MET A 336 3.66 -4.66 -3.87
CA MET A 336 4.94 -5.25 -3.44
C MET A 336 5.72 -5.85 -4.61
N HIS A 337 5.05 -6.49 -5.57
CA HIS A 337 5.69 -7.21 -6.68
C HIS A 337 5.98 -6.36 -7.93
N GLY A 338 5.22 -5.30 -8.16
CA GLY A 338 5.20 -4.55 -9.42
C GLY A 338 5.33 -3.04 -9.26
N GLY A 339 5.33 -2.52 -8.03
CA GLY A 339 5.33 -1.08 -7.74
C GLY A 339 4.01 -0.38 -8.10
N ARG A 340 2.97 -1.14 -8.47
CA ARG A 340 1.63 -0.63 -8.79
C ARG A 340 0.59 -1.55 -8.18
N ALA A 341 -0.43 -0.96 -7.56
CA ALA A 341 -1.55 -1.72 -7.01
C ALA A 341 -2.55 -2.05 -8.11
N HIS A 342 -2.93 -3.32 -8.21
CA HIS A 342 -3.94 -3.83 -9.13
C HIS A 342 -4.75 -4.93 -8.42
N SER A 343 -6.08 -4.85 -8.54
CA SER A 343 -6.99 -5.86 -7.99
C SER A 343 -7.04 -7.11 -8.86
N ASP A 344 -7.10 -8.30 -8.27
CA ASP A 344 -7.33 -9.54 -9.03
C ASP A 344 -8.82 -9.71 -9.36
N GLN A 345 -9.21 -9.28 -10.57
CA GLN A 345 -10.59 -9.35 -11.05
C GLN A 345 -11.16 -10.78 -11.07
N GLY A 346 -10.32 -11.78 -11.35
CA GLY A 346 -10.74 -13.19 -11.37
C GLY A 346 -11.09 -13.69 -9.97
N ALA A 347 -10.25 -13.34 -8.99
CA ALA A 347 -10.51 -13.67 -7.58
C ALA A 347 -11.78 -12.98 -7.06
N VAL A 348 -12.02 -11.72 -7.43
CA VAL A 348 -13.26 -10.99 -7.09
C VAL A 348 -14.48 -11.70 -7.66
N TRP A 349 -14.45 -12.11 -8.93
CA TRP A 349 -15.57 -12.84 -9.55
C TRP A 349 -15.82 -14.21 -8.92
N SER A 350 -14.77 -14.94 -8.56
CA SER A 350 -14.94 -16.22 -7.84
C SER A 350 -15.63 -16.03 -6.50
N GLU A 351 -15.27 -14.99 -5.76
CA GLU A 351 -15.91 -14.68 -4.48
C GLU A 351 -17.38 -14.25 -4.67
N VAL A 352 -17.67 -13.38 -5.65
CA VAL A 352 -19.06 -12.97 -5.99
C VAL A 352 -19.91 -14.18 -6.40
N ALA A 353 -19.36 -15.08 -7.22
CA ALA A 353 -20.05 -16.30 -7.65
C ALA A 353 -20.41 -17.20 -6.45
N SER A 354 -19.54 -17.26 -5.43
CA SER A 354 -19.84 -18.00 -4.20
C SER A 354 -21.04 -17.42 -3.45
N PHE A 355 -21.16 -16.09 -3.34
CA PHE A 355 -22.33 -15.45 -2.72
C PHE A 355 -23.62 -15.73 -3.51
N VAL A 356 -23.59 -15.59 -4.83
CA VAL A 356 -24.75 -15.91 -5.69
C VAL A 356 -25.20 -17.36 -5.49
N GLN A 357 -24.26 -18.30 -5.37
CA GLN A 357 -24.57 -19.70 -5.13
C GLN A 357 -25.11 -19.94 -3.70
N GLU A 358 -24.43 -19.41 -2.67
CA GLU A 358 -24.76 -19.63 -1.26
C GLU A 358 -26.11 -19.02 -0.87
N THR A 359 -26.51 -17.90 -1.48
CA THR A 359 -27.84 -17.31 -1.27
C THR A 359 -28.91 -17.91 -2.19
N GLY A 360 -28.55 -18.82 -3.11
CA GLY A 360 -29.48 -19.38 -4.10
C GLY A 360 -30.03 -18.35 -5.09
N ALA A 361 -29.32 -17.24 -5.31
CA ALA A 361 -29.77 -16.16 -6.18
C ALA A 361 -29.79 -16.60 -7.65
N GLN A 362 -30.87 -16.27 -8.36
CA GLN A 362 -30.95 -16.47 -9.80
C GLN A 362 -30.32 -15.29 -10.54
N SER A 363 -29.11 -15.46 -11.06
CA SER A 363 -28.34 -14.37 -11.67
C SER A 363 -27.79 -14.76 -13.03
N ARG A 364 -28.33 -14.18 -14.11
CA ARG A 364 -27.81 -14.42 -15.48
C ARG A 364 -26.46 -13.76 -15.73
N THR A 365 -26.19 -12.66 -15.03
CA THR A 365 -24.97 -11.85 -15.21
C THR A 365 -23.95 -12.07 -14.10
N GLY A 366 -24.24 -12.93 -13.11
CA GLY A 366 -23.36 -13.11 -11.96
C GLY A 366 -23.18 -11.84 -11.13
N SER A 367 -24.23 -11.00 -11.02
CA SER A 367 -24.21 -9.78 -10.21
C SER A 367 -24.32 -10.07 -8.72
N LEU A 368 -23.46 -9.43 -7.91
CA LEU A 368 -23.57 -9.41 -6.45
C LEU A 368 -24.89 -8.77 -5.97
N SER A 369 -25.45 -7.83 -6.75
CA SER A 369 -26.74 -7.18 -6.44
C SER A 369 -27.88 -8.21 -6.33
N HIS A 370 -27.88 -9.27 -7.16
CA HIS A 370 -28.88 -10.34 -7.06
C HIS A 370 -28.71 -11.20 -5.79
N ALA A 371 -27.50 -11.34 -5.26
CA ALA A 371 -27.28 -12.03 -3.98
C ALA A 371 -27.87 -11.23 -2.81
N PHE A 372 -27.72 -9.90 -2.83
CA PHE A 372 -28.38 -9.02 -1.87
C PHE A 372 -29.91 -9.13 -1.94
N GLU A 373 -30.48 -9.13 -3.14
CA GLU A 373 -31.93 -9.26 -3.33
C GLU A 373 -32.46 -10.60 -2.80
N ALA A 374 -31.74 -11.70 -3.04
CA ALA A 374 -32.13 -13.02 -2.53
C ALA A 374 -32.06 -13.13 -0.99
N ALA A 375 -31.19 -12.34 -0.34
CA ALA A 375 -31.00 -12.33 1.11
C ALA A 375 -31.72 -11.17 1.84
N ASP A 376 -32.48 -10.34 1.13
CA ASP A 376 -32.98 -9.04 1.60
C ASP A 376 -33.81 -9.14 2.89
N GLU A 377 -34.70 -10.12 3.01
CA GLU A 377 -35.52 -10.32 4.22
C GLU A 377 -34.64 -10.58 5.44
N LYS A 378 -33.63 -11.45 5.31
CA LYS A 378 -32.74 -11.79 6.42
C LYS A 378 -31.79 -10.65 6.77
N ILE A 379 -31.33 -9.90 5.78
CA ILE A 379 -30.52 -8.69 5.98
C ILE A 379 -31.32 -7.63 6.77
N LYS A 380 -32.58 -7.42 6.42
CA LYS A 380 -33.48 -6.50 7.15
C LYS A 380 -33.72 -6.94 8.59
N GLU A 381 -33.89 -8.25 8.81
CA GLU A 381 -34.02 -8.81 10.15
C GLU A 381 -32.77 -8.51 11.00
N TYR A 382 -31.57 -8.80 10.49
CA TYR A 382 -30.32 -8.49 11.20
C TYR A 382 -30.20 -7.00 11.52
N ARG A 383 -30.52 -6.11 10.56
CA ARG A 383 -30.47 -4.66 10.81
C ARG A 383 -31.38 -4.22 11.95
N GLY A 384 -32.58 -4.82 12.05
CA GLY A 384 -33.52 -4.51 13.12
C GLY A 384 -33.07 -5.02 14.49
N ALA A 385 -32.39 -6.17 14.52
CA ALA A 385 -31.96 -6.83 15.75
C ALA A 385 -30.57 -6.38 16.25
N LEU A 386 -29.76 -5.77 15.39
CA LEU A 386 -28.37 -5.38 15.67
C LEU A 386 -28.18 -3.85 15.52
N PRO A 387 -28.80 -3.02 16.39
CA PRO A 387 -28.62 -1.58 16.37
C PRO A 387 -27.20 -1.18 16.79
N LEU A 388 -26.74 -0.04 16.28
CA LEU A 388 -25.52 0.63 16.76
C LEU A 388 -25.89 1.89 17.55
N PRO A 389 -25.14 2.23 18.62
CA PRO A 389 -25.24 3.50 19.30
C PRO A 389 -24.98 4.69 18.37
N ASP A 390 -25.65 5.82 18.62
CA ASP A 390 -25.53 7.05 17.80
C ASP A 390 -24.13 7.70 17.89
N ASP A 391 -23.39 7.41 18.95
CA ASP A 391 -22.03 7.89 19.22
C ASP A 391 -20.94 6.88 18.77
N ALA A 392 -21.33 5.77 18.14
CA ALA A 392 -20.37 4.84 17.54
C ALA A 392 -19.73 5.48 16.30
N ALA A 393 -18.40 5.50 16.25
CA ALA A 393 -17.62 5.96 15.10
C ALA A 393 -17.12 4.80 14.22
N GLY A 394 -17.26 3.56 14.69
CA GLY A 394 -17.04 2.37 13.88
C GLY A 394 -17.80 1.17 14.38
N VAL A 395 -17.53 0.03 13.77
CA VAL A 395 -18.11 -1.27 14.10
C VAL A 395 -17.12 -2.38 13.79
N LEU A 396 -17.05 -3.38 14.66
CA LEU A 396 -16.40 -4.66 14.41
C LEU A 396 -17.49 -5.74 14.35
N VAL A 397 -17.42 -6.61 13.34
CA VAL A 397 -18.43 -7.63 13.07
C VAL A 397 -17.82 -9.02 13.08
N ALA A 398 -18.43 -9.93 13.81
CA ALA A 398 -18.15 -11.36 13.72
C ALA A 398 -19.41 -12.14 13.33
N ALA A 399 -19.21 -13.25 12.60
CA ALA A 399 -20.27 -14.20 12.32
C ALA A 399 -19.69 -15.62 12.23
N GLY A 400 -20.39 -16.60 12.82
CA GLY A 400 -19.95 -18.00 12.75
C GLY A 400 -18.58 -18.26 13.40
N GLY A 401 -18.29 -17.60 14.53
CA GLY A 401 -17.05 -17.78 15.28
C GLY A 401 -15.80 -17.14 14.67
N ARG A 402 -15.95 -16.28 13.65
CA ARG A 402 -14.86 -15.54 12.99
C ARG A 402 -15.14 -14.05 12.88
N ILE A 403 -14.09 -13.21 12.92
CA ILE A 403 -14.20 -11.78 12.64
C ILE A 403 -14.33 -11.63 11.13
N LEU A 404 -15.41 -10.99 10.67
CA LEU A 404 -15.59 -10.66 9.27
C LEU A 404 -14.73 -9.44 8.92
N GLY A 405 -14.83 -8.39 9.75
CA GLY A 405 -14.05 -7.18 9.59
C GLY A 405 -14.49 -6.08 10.54
N ALA A 406 -13.85 -4.93 10.40
CA ALA A 406 -14.19 -3.69 11.06
C ALA A 406 -14.15 -2.53 10.08
N ASP A 407 -15.03 -1.55 10.26
CA ASP A 407 -14.99 -0.24 9.61
C ASP A 407 -15.03 0.83 10.70
N LEU A 408 -14.06 1.74 10.66
CA LEU A 408 -13.90 2.83 11.61
C LEU A 408 -13.77 4.14 10.86
N PHE A 409 -14.48 5.17 11.33
CA PHE A 409 -14.49 6.51 10.76
C PHE A 409 -14.02 7.53 11.79
N ASP A 410 -13.64 8.71 11.31
CA ASP A 410 -13.23 9.82 12.17
C ASP A 410 -14.40 10.46 12.93
N HIS A 411 -15.65 10.22 12.54
CA HIS A 411 -16.81 10.86 13.16
C HIS A 411 -18.06 9.93 13.21
N PRO A 412 -18.82 9.89 14.32
CA PRO A 412 -20.04 9.09 14.43
C PRO A 412 -21.10 9.37 13.37
N ALA A 413 -21.26 10.65 12.98
CA ALA A 413 -22.17 11.03 11.89
C ALA A 413 -21.81 10.36 10.56
N THR A 414 -20.52 10.10 10.29
CA THR A 414 -20.09 9.39 9.08
C THR A 414 -20.54 7.94 9.11
N LEU A 415 -20.28 7.22 10.21
CA LEU A 415 -20.79 5.86 10.37
C LEU A 415 -22.31 5.84 10.28
N LYS A 416 -23.02 6.74 10.98
CA LYS A 416 -24.48 6.81 10.98
C LYS A 416 -25.06 6.99 9.58
N ALA A 417 -24.44 7.83 8.75
CA ALA A 417 -24.85 8.06 7.36
C ALA A 417 -24.60 6.84 6.45
N LEU A 418 -23.52 6.09 6.68
CA LEU A 418 -23.12 4.96 5.86
C LEU A 418 -23.71 3.62 6.32
N TRP A 419 -23.98 3.46 7.62
CA TRP A 419 -24.35 2.21 8.27
C TRP A 419 -25.53 1.49 7.60
N PRO A 420 -26.63 2.17 7.21
CA PRO A 420 -27.74 1.49 6.56
C PRO A 420 -27.35 0.66 5.33
N ARG A 421 -26.37 1.14 4.55
CA ARG A 421 -25.87 0.48 3.33
C ARG A 421 -24.64 -0.38 3.58
N LEU A 422 -23.77 0.05 4.50
CA LEU A 422 -22.55 -0.67 4.88
C LEU A 422 -22.87 -1.99 5.59
N SER A 423 -23.86 -1.98 6.51
CA SER A 423 -24.26 -3.16 7.28
C SER A 423 -24.74 -4.30 6.40
N GLU A 424 -25.33 -4.00 5.24
CA GLU A 424 -25.83 -5.01 4.31
C GLU A 424 -24.70 -5.92 3.82
N GLY A 425 -23.51 -5.37 3.53
CA GLY A 425 -22.35 -6.17 3.10
C GLY A 425 -21.91 -7.19 4.16
N TYR A 426 -21.90 -6.77 5.43
CA TYR A 426 -21.64 -7.66 6.56
C TYR A 426 -22.73 -8.73 6.73
N PHE A 427 -23.99 -8.33 6.64
CA PHE A 427 -25.11 -9.23 6.85
C PHE A 427 -25.29 -10.23 5.70
N LEU A 428 -25.03 -9.83 4.45
CA LEU A 428 -24.98 -10.76 3.32
C LEU A 428 -23.91 -11.84 3.57
N GLU A 429 -22.73 -11.46 4.06
CA GLU A 429 -21.70 -12.44 4.39
C GLU A 429 -22.10 -13.36 5.55
N ALA A 430 -22.79 -12.83 6.56
CA ALA A 430 -23.34 -13.64 7.63
C ALA A 430 -24.42 -14.62 7.15
N VAL A 431 -25.28 -14.23 6.19
CA VAL A 431 -26.29 -15.12 5.59
C VAL A 431 -25.61 -16.26 4.82
N ALA A 432 -24.70 -15.92 3.92
CA ALA A 432 -24.03 -16.89 3.05
C ALA A 432 -23.13 -17.85 3.86
N GLY A 433 -22.46 -17.31 4.90
CA GLY A 433 -21.62 -18.07 5.83
C GLY A 433 -22.33 -19.16 6.62
N ARG A 434 -23.68 -19.12 6.76
CA ARG A 434 -24.46 -20.21 7.40
C ARG A 434 -24.35 -21.54 6.65
N GLY A 435 -24.04 -21.51 5.34
CA GLY A 435 -23.86 -22.69 4.49
C GLY A 435 -22.44 -23.24 4.44
N ARG A 436 -21.42 -22.44 4.80
CA ARG A 436 -20.02 -22.88 4.84
C ARG A 436 -19.80 -23.72 6.10
N ARG A 437 -19.73 -25.05 5.96
CA ARG A 437 -19.07 -25.89 6.98
C ARG A 437 -17.63 -25.41 7.07
N VAL A 438 -17.32 -24.64 8.10
CA VAL A 438 -15.93 -24.43 8.49
C VAL A 438 -15.38 -25.83 8.73
N ARG A 439 -14.37 -26.24 7.96
CA ARG A 439 -13.62 -27.45 8.26
C ARG A 439 -13.11 -27.25 9.67
N GLU A 440 -13.60 -28.06 10.62
CA GLU A 440 -13.03 -28.07 11.96
C GLU A 440 -11.52 -28.19 11.79
N PRO A 441 -10.72 -27.25 12.32
CA PRO A 441 -9.29 -27.36 12.22
C PRO A 441 -8.87 -28.70 12.83
N ASP A 442 -7.90 -29.38 12.21
CA ASP A 442 -7.41 -30.69 12.68
C ASP A 442 -6.88 -30.63 14.12
N GLU A 443 -6.61 -29.42 14.64
CA GLU A 443 -6.46 -29.11 16.07
C GLU A 443 -7.54 -28.12 16.51
N PRO A 444 -8.21 -28.31 17.68
CA PRO A 444 -9.10 -27.30 18.24
C PRO A 444 -8.35 -25.96 18.42
N PRO A 445 -9.04 -24.81 18.33
CA PRO A 445 -8.40 -23.52 18.52
C PRO A 445 -7.64 -23.51 19.86
N ARG A 446 -6.34 -23.25 19.79
CA ARG A 446 -5.45 -23.19 20.96
C ARG A 446 -5.74 -21.89 21.73
N GLY A 447 -6.87 -21.82 22.42
CA GLY A 447 -7.19 -20.66 23.26
C GLY A 447 -8.55 -20.76 23.94
N THR A 448 -8.58 -20.48 25.23
CA THR A 448 -9.78 -20.20 26.04
C THR A 448 -10.25 -18.74 25.86
N GLU A 449 -9.99 -18.13 24.70
CA GLU A 449 -10.24 -16.70 24.48
C GLU A 449 -11.71 -16.42 24.19
N THR A 450 -12.27 -15.40 24.85
CA THR A 450 -13.63 -14.94 24.61
C THR A 450 -13.71 -14.15 23.30
N ALA A 451 -14.90 -14.06 22.69
CA ALA A 451 -15.11 -13.28 21.47
C ALA A 451 -14.68 -11.81 21.62
N GLY A 452 -14.82 -11.23 22.83
CA GLY A 452 -14.32 -9.88 23.13
C GLY A 452 -12.79 -9.79 23.12
N ALA A 453 -12.08 -10.78 23.67
CA ALA A 453 -10.62 -10.82 23.63
C ALA A 453 -10.09 -10.93 22.19
N ALA A 454 -10.76 -11.74 21.35
CA ALA A 454 -10.44 -11.83 19.92
C ALA A 454 -10.69 -10.51 19.18
N ALA A 455 -11.80 -9.81 19.49
CA ALA A 455 -12.09 -8.49 18.93
C ALA A 455 -11.02 -7.45 19.30
N GLU A 456 -10.59 -7.41 20.56
CA GLU A 456 -9.50 -6.53 20.98
C GLU A 456 -8.16 -6.89 20.32
N ALA A 457 -7.84 -8.18 20.22
CA ALA A 457 -6.63 -8.65 19.56
C ALA A 457 -6.61 -8.24 18.08
N PHE A 458 -7.75 -8.33 17.39
CA PHE A 458 -7.90 -7.88 16.02
C PHE A 458 -7.71 -6.37 15.88
N LEU A 459 -8.26 -5.55 16.79
CA LEU A 459 -8.04 -4.10 16.74
C LEU A 459 -6.58 -3.72 16.98
N ARG A 460 -5.89 -4.43 17.89
CA ARG A 460 -4.44 -4.25 18.10
C ARG A 460 -3.63 -4.63 16.87
N ASP A 461 -3.95 -5.75 16.23
CA ASP A 461 -3.32 -6.19 14.99
C ASP A 461 -3.57 -5.21 13.84
N LEU A 462 -4.81 -4.71 13.72
CA LEU A 462 -5.19 -3.69 12.75
C LEU A 462 -4.35 -2.43 12.90
N ALA A 463 -4.16 -1.95 14.14
CA ALA A 463 -3.32 -0.79 14.41
C ALA A 463 -1.84 -1.08 14.10
N ALA A 464 -1.31 -2.21 14.57
CA ALA A 464 0.08 -2.59 14.36
C ALA A 464 0.44 -2.75 12.87
N GLY A 465 -0.51 -3.20 12.04
CA GLY A 465 -0.31 -3.43 10.61
C GLY A 465 -0.31 -2.17 9.73
N VAL A 466 -0.63 -0.98 10.27
CA VAL A 466 -0.76 0.26 9.49
C VAL A 466 0.57 0.69 8.86
N LYS A 467 0.53 0.89 7.54
CA LYS A 467 1.59 1.44 6.69
C LYS A 467 1.02 2.54 5.80
N VAL A 468 1.82 3.57 5.50
CA VAL A 468 1.45 4.59 4.51
C VAL A 468 1.84 4.12 3.12
N VAL A 469 0.93 4.32 2.18
CA VAL A 469 1.14 4.01 0.77
C VAL A 469 1.90 5.16 0.10
N GLU A 470 3.07 4.86 -0.46
CA GLU A 470 3.80 5.80 -1.29
C GLU A 470 3.05 6.12 -2.59
N GLY A 471 3.06 7.40 -3.00
CA GLY A 471 2.44 7.84 -4.25
C GLY A 471 0.91 7.82 -4.23
N ALA A 472 0.30 7.99 -3.05
CA ALA A 472 -1.14 8.09 -2.89
C ALA A 472 -1.75 9.10 -3.86
N GLU A 473 -2.90 8.73 -4.38
CA GLU A 473 -3.42 9.25 -5.63
C GLU A 473 -4.70 10.06 -5.30
N GLY A 474 -4.52 11.30 -4.82
CA GLY A 474 -5.57 12.20 -4.31
C GLY A 474 -5.16 12.92 -3.00
N PRO A 475 -5.98 13.83 -2.44
CA PRO A 475 -5.70 14.43 -1.15
C PRO A 475 -5.68 13.40 -0.02
N GLY A 476 -4.75 13.57 0.93
CA GLY A 476 -4.59 12.68 2.07
C GLY A 476 -3.58 11.56 1.82
N LEU A 477 -3.35 10.76 2.87
CA LEU A 477 -2.42 9.64 2.87
C LEU A 477 -3.24 8.36 2.85
N GLN A 478 -3.09 7.60 1.77
CA GLN A 478 -3.69 6.27 1.69
C GLN A 478 -2.94 5.33 2.63
N LEU A 479 -3.70 4.50 3.34
CA LEU A 479 -3.19 3.53 4.30
C LEU A 479 -3.36 2.13 3.74
N GLU A 480 -2.37 1.29 4.01
CA GLU A 480 -2.39 -0.14 3.78
C GLU A 480 -2.17 -0.83 5.12
N ILE A 481 -2.94 -1.88 5.40
CA ILE A 481 -2.84 -2.61 6.67
C ILE A 481 -2.57 -4.07 6.34
N ASP A 482 -1.48 -4.58 6.90
CA ASP A 482 -1.09 -5.98 6.78
C ASP A 482 -0.60 -6.44 8.15
N GLY A 483 -1.55 -7.01 8.91
CA GLY A 483 -1.32 -7.61 10.22
C GLY A 483 -1.33 -9.13 10.15
N ASP A 484 -1.09 -9.81 11.27
CA ASP A 484 -1.09 -11.27 11.34
C ASP A 484 -2.50 -11.86 11.21
N TRP A 485 -3.53 -11.12 11.64
CA TRP A 485 -4.93 -11.53 11.66
C TRP A 485 -5.71 -10.83 10.56
N CYS A 486 -5.32 -9.64 10.14
CA CYS A 486 -6.12 -8.85 9.22
C CYS A 486 -5.34 -8.31 8.01
N SER A 487 -6.08 -8.08 6.94
CA SER A 487 -5.67 -7.22 5.82
C SER A 487 -6.63 -6.04 5.79
N GLY A 488 -6.16 -4.85 5.49
CA GLY A 488 -7.00 -3.65 5.52
C GLY A 488 -6.46 -2.50 4.71
N ALA A 489 -7.24 -1.44 4.66
CA ALA A 489 -6.89 -0.21 3.99
C ALA A 489 -7.60 0.97 4.67
N GLY A 490 -7.10 2.17 4.42
CA GLY A 490 -7.71 3.37 4.99
C GLY A 490 -7.25 4.64 4.32
N LEU A 491 -7.67 5.76 4.88
CA LEU A 491 -7.32 7.09 4.43
C LEU A 491 -7.16 8.01 5.64
N TRP A 492 -6.01 8.66 5.72
CA TRP A 492 -5.74 9.74 6.66
C TRP A 492 -5.78 11.09 5.93
N PHE A 493 -6.65 12.00 6.33
CA PHE A 493 -6.79 13.31 5.71
C PHE A 493 -7.05 14.39 6.76
N ALA A 494 -6.40 15.54 6.59
CA ALA A 494 -6.54 16.70 7.49
C ALA A 494 -6.37 16.36 8.99
N GLY A 495 -5.41 15.49 9.33
CA GLY A 495 -5.13 15.08 10.71
C GLY A 495 -6.13 14.09 11.31
N ARG A 496 -6.98 13.48 10.48
CA ARG A 496 -8.01 12.53 10.91
C ARG A 496 -7.95 11.25 10.07
N ALA A 497 -8.23 10.11 10.70
CA ALA A 497 -8.42 8.84 10.01
C ALA A 497 -9.86 8.76 9.48
N CYS A 498 -10.12 9.42 8.35
CA CYS A 498 -11.46 9.53 7.78
C CYS A 498 -12.14 8.18 7.56
N HIS A 499 -11.36 7.15 7.25
CA HIS A 499 -11.85 5.77 7.24
C HIS A 499 -10.69 4.78 7.37
N VAL A 500 -10.86 3.76 8.20
CA VAL A 500 -9.97 2.60 8.35
C VAL A 500 -10.82 1.34 8.34
N ALA A 501 -10.53 0.42 7.43
CA ALA A 501 -11.20 -0.86 7.33
C ALA A 501 -10.20 -2.01 7.43
N GLY A 502 -10.60 -3.06 8.16
CA GLY A 502 -9.83 -4.29 8.32
C GLY A 502 -10.70 -5.51 8.11
N PHE A 503 -10.17 -6.54 7.47
CA PHE A 503 -10.88 -7.77 7.16
C PHE A 503 -10.09 -8.97 7.65
N GLY A 504 -10.81 -9.94 8.20
CA GLY A 504 -10.18 -11.12 8.78
C GLY A 504 -9.51 -12.03 7.75
N LYS A 505 -8.29 -12.51 8.06
CA LYS A 505 -7.59 -13.56 7.32
C LYS A 505 -8.13 -14.92 7.76
N ALA A 506 -8.70 -15.69 6.83
CA ALA A 506 -9.47 -16.90 7.11
C ALA A 506 -8.71 -18.02 7.87
N GLU A 507 -7.37 -17.98 7.92
CA GLU A 507 -6.54 -19.08 8.41
C GLU A 507 -6.32 -19.10 9.94
N ARG A 508 -6.76 -18.08 10.69
CA ARG A 508 -6.39 -17.92 12.13
C ARG A 508 -7.53 -17.51 13.07
N MET A 509 -8.80 -17.64 12.66
CA MET A 509 -9.92 -16.91 13.28
C MET A 509 -11.04 -17.79 13.85
N LEU A 510 -10.71 -18.88 14.53
CA LEU A 510 -11.72 -19.67 15.22
C LEU A 510 -11.57 -19.48 16.72
N TRP A 511 -12.64 -19.01 17.34
CA TRP A 511 -12.84 -19.09 18.78
C TRP A 511 -14.17 -19.79 19.06
N THR A 512 -14.28 -20.38 20.25
CA THR A 512 -15.47 -21.10 20.71
C THR A 512 -16.57 -20.19 21.22
#